data_AF-A0A8J6IQ79-F1
#
_entry.id   AF-A0A8J6IQ79-F1
#
_cell.length_a   1.000
_cell.length_b   1.000
_cell.length_c   1.000
_cell.angle_alpha   90.00
_cell.angle_beta   90.00
_cell.angle_gamma   90.00
#
_symmetry.space_group_name_H-M   'P 1'
#
loop_
_entity.id
_entity.type
_entity.pdbx_description
1 polymer ?
#
loop_
_entity_poly.entity_id
_entity_poly.type
_entity_poly.pdbx_seq_one_letter_code
_entity_poly.pdbx_strand_id
1 'polypeptide(L)' 'MPAEWTAEVIGEMHRYGITGIELARHLGISPKYFSALINSRRQPRQAEDTVRRGLEELIAARRKKGRL' A
#
# COMPACT_ATOMS: atom_id res chain seq x y z
N MET A 1 -3.94 -18.64 -2.31
CA MET A 1 -3.58 -17.45 -3.09
C MET A 1 -3.67 -16.23 -2.18
N PRO A 2 -2.77 -15.23 -2.29
CA PRO A 2 -2.97 -13.91 -1.69
C PRO A 2 -4.32 -13.32 -2.12
N ALA A 3 -4.83 -12.35 -1.36
CA ALA A 3 -6.05 -11.66 -1.74
C ALA A 3 -5.87 -10.90 -3.06
N GLU A 4 -6.87 -10.89 -3.93
CA GLU A 4 -6.77 -10.31 -5.28
C GLU A 4 -6.35 -8.82 -5.24
N TRP A 5 -6.90 -8.05 -4.29
CA TRP A 5 -6.58 -6.65 -4.08
C TRP A 5 -5.09 -6.37 -3.80
N THR A 6 -4.36 -7.35 -3.24
CA THR A 6 -2.93 -7.16 -2.93
C THR A 6 -2.08 -7.06 -4.18
N ALA A 7 -2.46 -7.77 -5.27
CA ALA A 7 -1.77 -7.68 -6.55
C ALA A 7 -1.95 -6.29 -7.18
N GLU A 8 -3.16 -5.74 -7.09
CA GLU A 8 -3.47 -4.38 -7.56
C GLU A 8 -2.66 -3.32 -6.80
N VAL A 9 -2.65 -3.41 -5.46
CA VAL A 9 -1.86 -2.51 -4.60
C VAL A 9 -0.38 -2.55 -4.96
N ILE A 10 0.20 -3.75 -5.13
CA ILE A 10 1.61 -3.90 -5.53
C ILE A 10 1.85 -3.31 -6.93
N GLY A 11 0.92 -3.53 -7.87
CA GLY A 11 1.01 -2.99 -9.23
C GLY A 11 1.03 -1.45 -9.25
N GLU A 12 0.13 -0.81 -8.50
CA GLU A 12 0.10 0.64 -8.35
C GLU A 12 1.34 1.17 -7.63
N MET A 13 1.79 0.51 -6.57
CA MET A 13 3.04 0.86 -5.86
C MET A 13 4.23 0.90 -6.81
N HIS A 14 4.40 -0.12 -7.66
CA HIS A 14 5.45 -0.14 -8.67
C HIS A 14 5.30 1.00 -9.69
N ARG A 15 4.09 1.29 -10.16
CA ARG A 15 3.83 2.37 -11.13
C ARG A 15 4.28 3.74 -10.63
N TYR A 16 4.08 4.03 -9.35
CA TYR A 16 4.44 5.33 -8.75
C TYR A 16 5.76 5.32 -7.99
N GLY A 17 6.49 4.19 -7.99
CA GLY A 17 7.73 4.03 -7.25
C GLY A 17 7.54 4.27 -5.75
N ILE A 18 6.46 3.73 -5.18
CA ILE A 18 6.14 3.73 -3.75
C ILE A 18 6.62 2.40 -3.16
N THR A 19 7.38 2.45 -2.08
CA THR A 19 7.90 1.23 -1.44
C THR A 19 6.95 0.69 -0.38
N GLY A 20 7.02 -0.62 -0.10
CA GLY A 20 6.24 -1.21 1.01
C GLY A 20 6.63 -0.64 2.37
N ILE A 21 7.88 -0.21 2.54
CA ILE A 21 8.35 0.45 3.76
C ILE A 21 7.71 1.84 3.90
N GLU A 22 7.62 2.58 2.81
CA GLU A 22 7.01 3.91 2.76
C GLU A 22 5.51 3.83 3.07
N LEU A 23 4.78 2.93 2.42
CA LEU A 23 3.35 2.74 2.69
C LEU A 23 3.11 2.23 4.11
N ALA A 24 3.93 1.30 4.63
CA ALA A 24 3.83 0.86 6.02
C ALA A 24 4.02 2.02 7.01
N ARG A 25 5.04 2.87 6.79
CA ARG A 25 5.30 4.05 7.62
C ARG A 25 4.14 5.05 7.55
N HIS A 26 3.61 5.30 6.35
CA HIS A 26 2.47 6.19 6.14
C HIS A 26 1.21 5.70 6.88
N LEU A 27 0.99 4.39 6.90
CA LEU A 27 -0.10 3.73 7.62
C LEU A 27 0.14 3.60 9.14
N GLY A 28 1.30 4.03 9.65
CA GLY A 28 1.64 3.92 11.07
C GLY A 28 1.86 2.48 11.56
N ILE A 29 2.18 1.55 10.68
CA ILE A 29 2.40 0.13 10.99
C ILE A 29 3.83 -0.31 10.69
N SER A 30 4.27 -1.41 11.31
CA SER A 30 5.61 -1.93 11.03
C SER A 30 5.72 -2.51 9.60
N PRO A 31 6.86 -2.35 8.90
CA PRO A 31 7.07 -2.97 7.60
C PRO A 31 6.93 -4.50 7.62
N LYS A 32 7.30 -5.15 8.74
CA LYS A 32 7.11 -6.58 8.94
C LYS A 32 5.62 -6.96 8.98
N TYR A 33 4.81 -6.18 9.69
CA TYR A 33 3.36 -6.38 9.72
C TYR A 33 2.72 -6.12 8.36
N PHE A 34 3.13 -5.07 7.65
CA PHE A 34 2.66 -4.80 6.30
C PHE A 34 2.99 -5.95 5.34
N SER A 35 4.22 -6.46 5.37
CA SER A 35 4.60 -7.63 4.57
C SER A 35 3.76 -8.86 4.91
N ALA A 36 3.52 -9.12 6.20
CA ALA A 36 2.65 -10.21 6.62
C ALA A 36 1.21 -10.01 6.13
N LEU A 37 0.68 -8.78 6.18
CA LEU A 37 -0.67 -8.44 5.73
C LEU A 37 -0.85 -8.71 4.23
N ILE A 38 0.07 -8.20 3.41
CA ILE A 38 0.01 -8.32 1.94
C ILE A 38 0.20 -9.78 1.48
N ASN A 39 0.99 -10.57 2.20
CA ASN A 39 1.25 -11.98 1.84
C ASN A 39 0.31 -12.98 2.54
N SER A 40 -0.58 -12.51 3.42
CA SER A 40 -1.45 -13.37 4.21
C SER A 40 -2.71 -13.80 3.43
N ARG A 41 -3.18 -15.02 3.71
CA ARG A 41 -4.51 -15.47 3.28
C ARG A 41 -5.64 -14.89 4.15
N ARG A 42 -5.31 -14.47 5.37
CA ARG A 42 -6.24 -13.82 6.30
C ARG A 42 -6.40 -12.36 5.93
N GLN A 43 -7.64 -11.94 5.79
CA GLN A 43 -8.03 -10.56 5.53
C GLN A 43 -8.69 -10.00 6.80
N PRO A 44 -7.96 -9.19 7.60
CA PRO A 44 -8.59 -8.41 8.65
C PRO A 44 -9.65 -7.50 8.02
N ARG A 45 -10.78 -7.33 8.70
CA ARG A 45 -11.81 -6.37 8.25
C ARG A 45 -11.15 -4.99 8.09
N GLN A 46 -11.45 -4.29 7.00
CA GLN A 46 -10.94 -2.94 6.66
C GLN A 46 -9.47 -2.85 6.26
N ALA A 47 -8.73 -3.97 6.16
CA ALA A 47 -7.33 -3.93 5.73
C ALA A 47 -7.16 -3.39 4.31
N GLU A 48 -8.01 -3.84 3.38
CA GLU A 48 -8.00 -3.37 1.99
C GLU A 48 -8.24 -1.85 1.91
N ASP A 49 -9.33 -1.37 2.51
CA ASP A 49 -9.69 0.05 2.51
C ASP A 49 -8.58 0.92 3.10
N THR A 50 -7.99 0.47 4.20
CA THR A 50 -6.90 1.20 4.88
C THR A 50 -5.67 1.29 3.99
N VAL A 51 -5.27 0.18 3.36
CA VAL A 51 -4.09 0.14 2.50
C VAL A 51 -4.31 0.94 1.22
N ARG A 52 -5.49 0.80 0.57
CA ARG A 52 -5.83 1.55 -0.65
C ARG A 52 -5.86 3.06 -0.39
N ARG A 53 -6.50 3.50 0.69
CA ARG A 53 -6.53 4.93 1.06
C ARG A 53 -5.13 5.49 1.29
N GLY A 54 -4.29 4.79 2.06
CA GLY A 54 -2.91 5.25 2.30
C GLY A 54 -2.08 5.30 1.01
N LEU A 55 -2.31 4.35 0.10
CA LEU A 55 -1.66 4.34 -1.22
C LEU A 55 -2.13 5.52 -2.08
N GLU A 56 -3.43 5.81 -2.14
CA GLU A 56 -3.98 6.95 -2.88
C GLU A 56 -3.40 8.29 -2.40
N GLU A 57 -3.25 8.46 -1.09
CA GLU A 57 -2.63 9.65 -0.49
C GLU A 57 -1.17 9.83 -0.94
N LEU A 58 -0.38 8.76 -0.95
CA LEU A 58 1.01 8.79 -1.44
C LEU A 58 1.09 9.05 -2.95
N ILE A 59 0.19 8.45 -3.75
CA ILE A 59 0.10 8.71 -5.19
C ILE A 59 -0.23 10.18 -5.45
N ALA A 60 -1.20 10.74 -4.71
CA ALA A 60 -1.55 12.15 -4.81
C ALA A 60 -0.37 13.06 -4.46
N ALA A 61 0.41 12.72 -3.43
CA ALA A 61 1.62 13.44 -3.07
C ALA A 61 2.69 13.36 -4.19
N ARG A 62 2.88 12.18 -4.81
CA ARG A 62 3.82 11.99 -5.92
C ARG A 62 3.44 12.82 -7.15
N ARG A 63 2.15 12.84 -7.51
CA ARG A 63 1.60 13.64 -8.62
C ARG A 63 1.79 15.14 -8.41
N LYS A 64 1.58 15.64 -7.18
CA LYS A 64 1.85 17.05 -6.84
C LYS A 64 3.32 17.40 -6.98
N LYS A 65 4.23 16.49 -6.58
CA LYS A 65 5.68 16.72 -6.63
C LYS A 65 6.26 16.69 -8.05
N GLY A 66 5.66 15.96 -8.97
CA GLY A 66 6.07 15.93 -10.39
C GLY A 66 5.55 17.09 -11.24
N ARG A 67 4.88 18.08 -10.65
CA ARG A 67 4.26 19.23 -11.33
C ARG A 67 5.05 20.54 -11.20
N LEU A 68 6.35 20.44 -10.91
CA LEU A 68 7.30 21.56 -10.86
C LEU A 68 8.01 21.73 -12.20
#